data_AF-A0A835YNN2-F1
#
_entry.id   AF-A0A835YNN2-F1
#
_cell.length_a   1.000
_cell.length_b   1.000
_cell.length_c   1.000
_cell.angle_alpha   90.00
_cell.angle_beta   90.00
_cell.angle_gamma   90.00
#
_symmetry.space_group_name_H-M   'P 1'
#
loop_
_entity.id
_entity.type
_entity.pdbx_description
1 polymer ?
#
loop_
_entity_poly.entity_id
_entity_poly.type
_entity_poly.pdbx_seq_one_letter_code
_entity_poly.pdbx_strand_id
1 'polypeptide(L)'
;MPCAHARIAGAYACRRGGGRGSGALAMASDFQDNPQGLEVGQSVRVLAMEQRFYHIQQFKDEGLDATGFEGVIKEIKLTSKKTGAEITANRPVLVTFTEPYKFIAHFEFEELERA
;
A
#
# COMPACT_ATOMS: atom_id res chain seq x y z
N MET A 1 26.18 -39.91 12.69
CA MET A 1 24.85 -39.68 13.28
C MET A 1 24.94 -39.96 14.78
N PRO A 2 24.28 -39.25 15.72
CA PRO A 2 23.23 -38.19 15.64
C PRO A 2 23.69 -36.82 16.26
N CYS A 3 23.13 -35.64 15.91
CA CYS A 3 21.90 -34.93 16.40
C CYS A 3 21.97 -34.55 17.91
N ALA A 4 21.60 -33.37 18.47
CA ALA A 4 20.79 -32.21 18.03
C ALA A 4 20.83 -31.05 19.08
N HIS A 5 20.29 -29.86 18.71
CA HIS A 5 19.77 -28.72 19.52
C HIS A 5 20.74 -27.92 20.44
N ALA A 6 20.67 -26.61 20.70
CA ALA A 6 19.94 -25.43 20.18
C ALA A 6 20.46 -24.14 20.89
N ARG A 7 20.13 -22.96 20.33
CA ARG A 7 19.93 -21.61 20.95
C ARG A 7 21.01 -20.49 20.86
N ILE A 8 20.71 -19.55 19.94
CA ILE A 8 20.35 -18.10 20.12
C ILE A 8 21.42 -17.04 20.50
N ALA A 9 21.28 -15.91 19.78
CA ALA A 9 21.64 -14.50 20.05
C ALA A 9 23.06 -14.01 19.72
N GLY A 10 23.24 -13.59 18.46
CA GLY A 10 24.32 -12.71 18.04
C GLY A 10 23.84 -11.26 17.96
N ALA A 11 24.24 -10.44 18.93
CA ALA A 11 24.25 -8.99 18.80
C ALA A 11 25.45 -8.59 17.93
N TYR A 12 25.23 -7.82 16.87
CA TYR A 12 26.32 -7.15 16.15
C TYR A 12 26.08 -5.65 16.07
N ALA A 13 27.08 -4.96 16.61
CA ALA A 13 27.18 -3.53 16.81
C ALA A 13 27.25 -2.74 15.49
N CYS A 14 26.53 -1.62 15.43
CA CYS A 14 26.75 -0.57 14.45
C CYS A 14 27.93 0.33 14.86
N ARG A 15 28.96 0.44 14.02
CA ARG A 15 29.79 1.66 13.96
C ARG A 15 30.57 1.80 12.65
N ARG A 16 30.71 3.07 12.24
CA ARG A 16 31.44 3.70 11.10
C ARG A 16 30.52 3.93 9.89
N GLY A 17 30.50 5.07 9.23
CA GLY A 17 31.32 6.29 9.28
C GLY A 17 30.76 7.27 8.24
N GLY A 18 31.05 8.57 8.38
CA GLY A 18 30.37 9.67 7.69
C GLY A 18 30.56 9.78 6.17
N GLY A 19 29.76 10.67 5.59
CA GLY A 19 29.86 11.08 4.18
C GLY A 19 28.84 12.15 3.81
N ARG A 20 29.33 13.37 3.61
CA ARG A 20 28.93 14.41 2.63
C ARG A 20 27.44 14.66 2.38
N GLY A 21 27.05 15.90 2.63
CA GLY A 21 25.76 16.43 2.24
C GLY A 21 25.49 16.33 0.74
N SER A 22 24.23 16.06 0.44
CA SER A 22 23.51 16.51 -0.74
C SER A 22 22.07 16.69 -0.27
N GLY A 23 21.57 17.92 -0.37
CA GLY A 23 20.18 18.23 -0.09
C GLY A 23 19.29 17.45 -1.04
N ALA A 24 18.77 16.32 -0.57
CA ALA A 24 17.50 15.82 -1.05
C ALA A 24 16.46 16.52 -0.19
N LEU A 25 15.95 17.65 -0.68
CA LEU A 25 14.59 18.04 -0.36
C LEU A 25 13.73 16.88 -0.86
N ALA A 26 13.51 15.90 0.02
CA ALA A 26 12.46 14.92 -0.14
C ALA A 26 11.17 15.75 -0.12
N MET A 27 10.77 16.21 -1.30
CA MET A 27 9.40 16.62 -1.57
C MET A 27 8.60 15.33 -1.50
N ALA A 28 8.39 14.84 -0.26
CA ALA A 28 7.44 13.81 0.04
C ALA A 28 6.13 14.30 -0.57
N SER A 29 5.75 13.71 -1.70
CA SER A 29 4.48 14.03 -2.33
C SER A 29 3.42 13.59 -1.33
N ASP A 30 2.51 14.49 -0.94
CA ASP A 30 1.51 14.24 0.12
C ASP A 30 0.74 12.91 -0.06
N PHE A 31 0.65 12.41 -1.30
CA PHE A 31 0.07 11.10 -1.65
C PHE A 31 0.84 9.87 -1.13
N GLN A 32 2.09 10.04 -0.67
CA GLN A 32 2.95 8.97 -0.15
C GLN A 32 2.90 8.86 1.37
N ASP A 33 2.34 9.87 2.04
CA ASP A 33 2.12 9.80 3.47
C ASP A 33 1.03 8.77 3.76
N ASN A 34 1.34 7.81 4.62
CA ASN A 34 0.42 6.78 5.11
C ASN A 34 0.01 7.13 6.55
N PRO A 35 -0.78 8.19 6.78
CA PRO A 35 -1.11 8.66 8.13
C PRO A 35 -1.92 7.63 8.92
N GLN A 36 -2.67 6.78 8.21
CA GLN A 36 -3.48 5.72 8.80
C GLN A 36 -2.70 4.44 9.12
N GLY A 37 -1.42 4.37 8.74
CA GLY A 37 -0.55 3.21 8.95
C GLY A 37 -1.09 1.92 8.33
N LEU A 38 -1.74 2.01 7.17
CA LEU A 38 -2.31 0.86 6.46
C LEU A 38 -1.22 -0.07 5.96
N GLU A 39 -1.45 -1.39 6.03
CA GLU A 39 -0.48 -2.41 5.65
C GLU A 39 -1.03 -3.38 4.59
N VAL A 40 -0.13 -3.98 3.79
CA VAL A 40 -0.51 -5.02 2.83
C VAL A 40 -1.06 -6.24 3.57
N GLY A 41 -2.19 -6.76 3.10
CA GLY A 41 -2.92 -7.86 3.71
C GLY A 41 -4.00 -7.41 4.70
N GLN A 42 -4.09 -6.11 4.99
CA GLN A 42 -5.10 -5.57 5.90
C GLN A 42 -6.47 -5.42 5.22
N SER A 43 -7.53 -5.70 5.97
CA SER A 43 -8.91 -5.39 5.56
C SER A 43 -9.18 -3.89 5.70
N VAL A 44 -9.76 -3.30 4.67
CA VAL A 44 -10.11 -1.88 4.62
C VAL A 44 -11.51 -1.69 4.09
N ARG A 45 -12.17 -0.64 4.56
CA ARG A 45 -13.45 -0.16 4.04
C ARG A 45 -13.22 1.11 3.21
N VAL A 46 -13.90 1.22 2.09
CA VAL A 46 -13.82 2.40 1.21
C VAL A 46 -14.70 3.52 1.75
N LEU A 47 -14.10 4.69 1.97
CA LEU A 47 -14.76 5.92 2.36
C LEU A 47 -15.02 6.88 1.19
N ALA A 48 -14.33 6.67 0.05
CA ALA A 48 -14.43 7.55 -1.12
C ALA A 48 -15.86 7.61 -1.68
N MET A 49 -16.54 8.73 -1.43
CA MET A 49 -17.87 9.02 -1.98
C MET A 49 -17.76 9.47 -3.44
N GLU A 50 -18.77 9.15 -4.25
CA GLU A 50 -18.92 9.60 -5.66
C GLU A 50 -17.84 9.10 -6.63
N GLN A 51 -16.98 8.18 -6.19
CA GLN A 51 -15.93 7.62 -7.02
C GLN A 51 -16.44 6.42 -7.83
N ARG A 52 -16.68 6.65 -9.12
CA ARG A 52 -17.21 5.63 -10.03
C ARG A 52 -16.12 4.87 -10.78
N PHE A 53 -16.18 3.55 -10.70
CA PHE A 53 -15.26 2.64 -11.39
C PHE A 53 -15.89 2.07 -12.66
N TYR A 54 -15.36 2.47 -13.82
CA TYR A 54 -15.85 2.05 -15.15
C TYR A 54 -15.05 0.89 -15.77
N HIS A 55 -13.97 0.44 -15.14
CA HIS A 55 -13.16 -0.68 -15.63
C HIS A 55 -13.77 -2.04 -15.30
N ILE A 56 -14.85 -2.07 -14.53
CA ILE A 56 -15.58 -3.28 -14.18
C ILE A 56 -16.57 -3.56 -15.29
N GLN A 57 -16.40 -4.67 -16.00
CA GLN A 57 -17.15 -4.98 -17.23
C GLN A 57 -18.68 -4.93 -17.04
N GLN A 58 -19.17 -5.29 -15.85
CA GLN A 58 -20.60 -5.26 -15.51
C GLN A 58 -21.16 -3.84 -15.36
N PHE A 59 -20.32 -2.85 -15.10
CA PHE A 59 -20.69 -1.46 -14.80
C PHE A 59 -19.97 -0.47 -15.71
N LYS A 60 -19.61 -0.89 -16.92
CA LYS A 60 -18.77 -0.08 -17.83
C LYS A 60 -19.42 1.25 -18.23
N ASP A 61 -20.76 1.28 -18.31
CA ASP A 61 -21.50 2.48 -18.74
C ASP A 61 -22.00 3.33 -17.56
N GLU A 62 -22.41 2.69 -16.45
CA GLU A 62 -23.00 3.37 -15.29
C GLU A 62 -21.95 3.77 -14.23
N GLY A 63 -20.86 2.99 -14.14
CA GLY A 63 -19.83 3.09 -13.12
C GLY A 63 -20.27 2.50 -11.78
N LEU A 64 -19.40 1.72 -11.15
CA LEU A 64 -19.66 1.21 -9.81
C LEU A 64 -19.19 2.22 -8.76
N ASP A 65 -20.09 2.63 -7.87
CA ASP A 65 -19.71 3.30 -6.62
C ASP A 65 -19.33 2.22 -5.59
N ALA A 66 -18.08 2.26 -5.13
CA ALA A 66 -17.56 1.31 -4.15
C ALA A 66 -17.62 1.83 -2.71
N THR A 67 -18.29 2.96 -2.45
CA THR A 67 -18.45 3.51 -1.10
C THR A 67 -19.02 2.44 -0.15
N GLY A 68 -18.34 2.21 0.97
CA GLY A 68 -18.71 1.22 1.98
C GLY A 68 -18.33 -0.22 1.65
N PHE A 69 -17.70 -0.50 0.50
CA PHE A 69 -17.22 -1.84 0.21
C PHE A 69 -16.01 -2.19 1.07
N GLU A 70 -15.94 -3.44 1.50
CA GLU A 70 -14.79 -3.99 2.21
C GLU A 70 -13.90 -4.78 1.25
N GLY A 71 -12.60 -4.53 1.35
CA GLY A 71 -11.59 -5.20 0.54
C GLY A 71 -10.31 -5.42 1.32
N VAL A 72 -9.35 -6.07 0.68
CA VAL A 72 -8.04 -6.33 1.28
C VAL A 72 -6.96 -5.59 0.49
N ILE A 73 -6.08 -4.89 1.20
CA ILE A 73 -4.93 -4.22 0.57
C ILE A 73 -4.00 -5.29 0.00
N LYS A 74 -3.85 -5.29 -1.33
CA LYS A 74 -2.99 -6.23 -2.03
C LYS A 74 -1.58 -5.69 -2.20
N GLU A 75 -1.43 -4.39 -2.42
CA GLU A 75 -0.13 -3.76 -2.66
C GLU A 75 -0.20 -2.27 -2.36
N ILE A 76 0.89 -1.69 -1.84
CA ILE A 76 1.04 -0.24 -1.72
C ILE A 76 2.23 0.17 -2.60
N LYS A 77 1.97 0.97 -3.63
CA LYS A 77 2.93 1.35 -4.67
C LYS A 77 3.58 2.70 -4.39
N LEU A 78 4.35 2.77 -3.29
CA LEU A 78 5.18 3.95 -2.98
C LEU A 78 6.53 3.90 -3.71
N THR A 79 7.05 2.69 -3.95
CA THR A 79 8.37 2.49 -4.55
C THR A 79 8.29 1.44 -5.66
N SER A 80 9.01 1.69 -6.74
CA SER A 80 9.13 0.76 -7.85
C SER A 80 9.94 -0.44 -7.46
N LYS A 81 9.32 -1.62 -7.46
CA LYS A 81 10.01 -2.90 -7.22
C LYS A 81 11.11 -3.20 -8.24
N LYS A 82 11.07 -2.59 -9.44
CA LYS A 82 12.06 -2.82 -10.51
C LYS A 82 13.29 -1.92 -10.39
N THR A 83 13.10 -0.68 -9.95
CA THR A 83 14.16 0.35 -9.97
C THR A 83 14.54 0.86 -8.59
N GLY A 84 13.76 0.53 -7.54
CA GLY A 84 13.92 1.08 -6.20
C GLY A 84 13.60 2.57 -6.09
N ALA A 85 13.15 3.21 -7.17
CA ALA A 85 12.81 4.63 -7.18
C ALA A 85 11.41 4.86 -6.61
N GLU A 86 11.21 5.98 -5.94
CA GLU A 86 9.89 6.44 -5.50
C GLU A 86 8.96 6.61 -6.72
N ILE A 87 7.72 6.16 -6.59
CA ILE A 87 6.69 6.29 -7.62
C ILE A 87 5.75 7.42 -7.21
N THR A 88 5.53 8.36 -8.11
CA THR A 88 4.57 9.47 -7.94
C THR A 88 3.16 9.05 -8.32
N ALA A 89 2.68 7.91 -7.81
CA ALA A 89 1.32 7.47 -8.05
C ALA A 89 0.40 8.25 -7.12
N ASN A 90 -0.53 9.03 -7.68
CA ASN A 90 -1.49 9.79 -6.88
C ASN A 90 -2.36 8.88 -5.98
N ARG A 91 -2.57 7.62 -6.42
CA ARG A 91 -3.35 6.59 -5.70
C ARG A 91 -2.52 5.32 -5.52
N PRO A 92 -1.69 5.23 -4.48
CA PRO A 92 -0.71 4.15 -4.35
C PRO A 92 -1.31 2.85 -3.78
N VAL A 93 -2.46 2.89 -3.11
CA VAL A 93 -3.04 1.74 -2.41
C VAL A 93 -3.88 0.90 -3.37
N LEU A 94 -3.44 -0.33 -3.63
CA LEU A 94 -4.16 -1.30 -4.46
C LEU A 94 -5.02 -2.19 -3.57
N VAL A 95 -6.34 -2.08 -3.66
CA VAL A 95 -7.29 -2.89 -2.89
C VAL A 95 -7.97 -3.91 -3.78
N THR A 96 -8.10 -5.14 -3.30
CA THR A 96 -8.84 -6.22 -3.97
C THR A 96 -10.16 -6.43 -3.25
N PHE A 97 -11.26 -6.40 -4.00
CA PHE A 97 -12.61 -6.68 -3.52
C PHE A 97 -13.03 -8.06 -4.01
N THR A 98 -13.79 -8.77 -3.18
CA THR A 98 -14.36 -10.08 -3.50
C THR A 98 -15.88 -10.07 -3.49
N GLU A 99 -16.49 -9.25 -2.63
CA GLU A 99 -17.94 -9.12 -2.50
C GLU A 99 -18.34 -7.64 -2.53
N PRO A 100 -19.52 -7.29 -3.09
CA PRO A 100 -20.39 -8.11 -3.94
C PRO A 100 -19.80 -8.41 -5.33
N TYR A 101 -18.72 -7.72 -5.73
CA TYR A 101 -18.07 -7.88 -7.04
C TYR A 101 -16.57 -8.06 -6.90
N LYS A 102 -15.99 -8.93 -7.73
CA LYS A 102 -14.55 -9.11 -7.79
C LYS A 102 -13.90 -8.08 -8.70
N PHE A 103 -13.19 -7.13 -8.12
CA PHE A 103 -12.39 -6.15 -8.86
C PHE A 103 -11.19 -5.67 -8.04
N ILE A 104 -10.31 -4.93 -8.70
CA ILE A 104 -9.14 -4.30 -8.08
C ILE A 104 -9.20 -2.82 -8.43
N ALA A 105 -8.96 -1.95 -7.45
CA ALA A 105 -8.93 -0.51 -7.64
C ALA A 105 -7.77 0.13 -6.88
N HIS A 106 -7.37 1.30 -7.35
CA HIS A 106 -6.35 2.13 -6.69
C HIS A 106 -7.05 3.23 -5.89
N PHE A 107 -6.60 3.43 -4.65
CA PHE A 107 -7.11 4.43 -3.71
C PHE A 107 -5.96 5.24 -3.10
N GLU A 108 -6.33 6.38 -2.56
CA GLU A 108 -5.51 7.17 -1.63
C GLU A 108 -5.63 6.60 -0.22
N PHE A 109 -4.69 6.96 0.66
CA PHE A 109 -4.76 6.51 2.05
C PHE A 109 -5.96 7.11 2.81
N GLU A 110 -6.34 8.34 2.48
CA GLU A 110 -7.47 9.02 3.13
C GLU A 110 -8.84 8.49 2.67
N GLU A 111 -8.88 7.83 1.51
CA GLU A 111 -10.08 7.24 0.91
C GLU A 111 -10.47 5.89 1.53
N LEU A 112 -9.65 5.39 2.46
CA LEU A 112 -9.80 4.10 3.09
C LEU A 112 -9.88 4.27 4.61
N GLU A 113 -10.42 3.28 5.28
CA GLU A 113 -10.28 3.12 6.73
C GLU A 113 -10.06 1.65 7.06
N ARG A 114 -9.55 1.37 8.26
CA ARG A 114 -9.39 0.00 8.76
C ARG A 114 -10.78 -0.57 9.06
N ALA A 115 -11.09 -1.73 8.47
CA ALA A 115 -12.31 -2.50 8.75
C ALA A 115 -12.15 -3.39 9.98
#